data_AF-A0A919B0H5-F1
#
_entry.id   AF-A0A919B0H5-F1
#
_cell.length_a   1.000
_cell.length_b   1.000
_cell.length_c   1.000
_cell.angle_alpha   90.00
_cell.angle_beta   90.00
_cell.angle_gamma   90.00
#
_symmetry.space_group_name_H-M   'P 1'
#
loop_
_entity.id
_entity.type
_entity.pdbx_description
1 polymer ?
#
loop_
_entity_poly.entity_id
_entity_poly.type
_entity_poly.pdbx_seq_one_letter_code
_entity_poly.pdbx_strand_id
1 'polypeptide(L)'
;MTTMPDTVPLARHYYETRREVLAAGGAQLTPWYQLDPEERAVAVTEAVIIQEAVRRANEEHAVLMAVLASRLPAADEVTAPG
;
A
#
# COMPACT_ATOMS: atom_id res chain seq x y z
N MET A 1 10.03 1.19 -9.93
CA MET A 1 9.63 0.31 -8.81
C MET A 1 9.43 1.19 -7.60
N THR A 2 8.22 1.23 -7.04
CA THR A 2 8.00 1.94 -5.78
C THR A 2 8.61 1.10 -4.67
N THR A 3 9.67 1.60 -4.03
CA THR A 3 10.27 0.92 -2.88
C THR A 3 9.27 0.88 -1.75
N MET A 4 8.99 -0.31 -1.22
CA MET A 4 8.11 -0.45 -0.06
C MET A 4 8.77 0.24 1.14
N PRO A 5 8.02 1.05 1.92
CA PRO A 5 8.59 1.72 3.09
C PRO A 5 8.98 0.68 4.15
N ASP A 6 9.99 0.99 4.95
CA ASP A 6 10.35 0.16 6.09
C ASP A 6 9.16 -0.02 7.05
N THR A 7 9.03 -1.22 7.61
CA THR A 7 7.85 -1.61 8.40
C THR A 7 7.68 -0.78 9.67
N VAL A 8 8.77 -0.44 10.37
CA VAL A 8 8.68 0.33 11.64
C VAL A 8 8.28 1.79 11.40
N PRO A 9 8.89 2.54 10.47
CA PRO A 9 8.39 3.85 10.10
C PRO A 9 6.93 3.81 9.63
N LEU A 10 6.55 2.84 8.78
CA LEU A 10 5.16 2.69 8.33
C LEU A 10 4.21 2.48 9.50
N ALA A 11 4.54 1.55 10.42
CA ALA A 11 3.74 1.27 11.61
C ALA A 11 3.53 2.54 12.45
N ARG A 12 4.60 3.29 12.71
CA ARG A 12 4.51 4.54 13.47
C ARG A 12 3.60 5.55 12.80
N HIS A 13 3.80 5.79 11.50
CA HIS A 13 3.02 6.80 10.78
C HIS A 13 1.56 6.40 10.65
N TYR A 14 1.27 5.15 10.28
CA TYR A 14 -0.09 4.64 10.21
C TYR A 14 -0.80 4.72 11.57
N TYR A 15 -0.14 4.24 12.63
CA TYR A 15 -0.71 4.23 13.98
C TYR A 15 -1.02 5.66 14.48
N GLU A 16 -0.10 6.60 14.33
CA GLU A 16 -0.31 7.99 14.73
C GLU A 16 -1.44 8.66 13.93
N THR A 17 -1.50 8.43 12.62
CA THR A 17 -2.62 8.90 11.80
C THR A 17 -3.95 8.29 12.25
N ARG A 18 -4.00 6.98 12.52
CA ARG A 18 -5.19 6.30 13.04
C ARG A 18 -5.61 6.90 14.38
N ARG A 19 -4.66 7.18 15.27
CA ARG A 19 -4.91 7.83 16.57
C ARG A 19 -5.55 9.21 16.40
N GLU A 20 -5.01 10.05 15.53
CA GLU A 20 -5.54 11.40 15.27
C GLU A 20 -6.96 11.36 14.70
N VAL A 21 -7.22 10.46 13.74
CA VAL A 21 -8.54 10.29 13.16
C VAL A 21 -9.56 9.82 14.20
N LEU A 22 -9.18 8.85 15.04
CA LEU A 22 -10.06 8.32 16.08
C LEU A 22 -10.30 9.32 17.21
N ALA A 23 -9.32 10.17 17.53
CA ALA A 23 -9.47 11.25 18.49
C ALA A 23 -10.55 12.26 18.06
N ALA A 24 -10.69 12.53 16.76
CA ALA A 24 -11.79 13.35 16.24
C ALA A 24 -13.18 12.74 16.49
N GLY A 25 -13.25 11.41 16.64
CA GLY A 25 -14.46 10.66 17.01
C GLY A 25 -14.62 10.42 18.52
N GLY A 26 -13.75 11.00 19.37
CA GLY A 26 -13.79 10.87 20.82
C GLY A 26 -13.04 9.67 21.40
N ALA A 27 -12.42 8.83 20.57
CA ALA A 27 -11.59 7.72 21.04
C ALA A 27 -10.15 8.19 21.28
N GLN A 28 -9.66 8.05 22.51
CA GLN A 28 -8.28 8.37 22.86
C GLN A 28 -7.43 7.11 22.87
N LEU A 29 -6.37 7.09 22.07
CA LEU A 29 -5.39 6.00 22.03
C LEU A 29 -4.04 6.51 22.55
N THR A 30 -3.24 5.59 23.10
CA THR A 30 -1.89 5.86 23.59
C THR A 30 -0.99 6.34 22.44
N PRO A 31 -0.24 7.44 22.59
CA PRO A 31 0.79 7.87 21.62
C PRO A 31 1.85 6.80 21.38
N TRP A 32 2.42 6.73 20.17
CA TRP A 32 3.38 5.70 19.75
C TRP A 32 4.56 5.50 20.73
N TYR A 33 5.13 6.60 21.20
CA TYR A 33 6.30 6.57 22.09
C TYR A 33 5.98 6.12 23.51
N GLN A 34 4.69 6.00 23.84
CA GLN A 34 4.18 5.52 25.13
C GLN A 34 3.63 4.10 25.04
N LEU A 35 3.55 3.51 23.84
CA LEU A 35 3.17 2.12 23.67
C LEU A 35 4.17 1.19 24.36
N ASP A 36 3.63 0.18 25.01
CA ASP A 36 4.44 -0.93 25.49
C ASP A 36 4.97 -1.79 24.32
N PRO A 37 5.92 -2.69 24.58
CA PRO A 37 6.50 -3.53 23.52
C PRO A 37 5.47 -4.43 22.80
N GLU A 38 4.43 -4.89 23.48
CA GLU A 38 3.40 -5.77 22.92
C GLU A 38 2.46 -4.97 22.01
N GLU A 39 1.97 -3.82 22.47
CA GLU A 39 1.18 -2.88 21.67
C GLU A 39 1.95 -2.44 20.42
N ARG A 40 3.25 -2.17 20.57
CA ARG A 40 4.11 -1.82 19.43
C ARG A 40 4.29 -2.98 18.46
N ALA A 41 4.41 -4.22 18.95
CA ALA A 41 4.49 -5.40 18.09
C ALA A 41 3.20 -5.61 17.29
N VAL A 42 2.03 -5.35 17.90
CA VAL A 42 0.74 -5.37 17.20
C VAL A 42 0.71 -4.32 16.09
N ALA A 43 1.09 -3.07 16.37
CA ALA A 43 1.10 -2.01 15.35
C ALA A 43 2.09 -2.29 14.20
N VAL A 44 3.23 -2.91 14.49
CA VAL A 44 4.17 -3.38 13.45
C VAL A 44 3.56 -4.49 12.61
N THR A 45 2.80 -5.41 13.22
CA THR A 45 2.09 -6.46 12.48
C THR A 45 1.01 -5.88 11.56
N GLU A 46 0.27 -4.86 12.02
CA GLU A 46 -0.67 -4.12 11.16
C GLU A 46 0.03 -3.51 9.94
N ALA A 47 1.23 -2.95 10.11
CA ALA A 47 2.01 -2.41 8.99
C ALA A 47 2.43 -3.49 7.99
N VAL A 48 2.81 -4.70 8.44
CA VAL A 48 3.10 -5.83 7.55
C VAL A 48 1.86 -6.19 6.72
N ILE A 49 0.69 -6.24 7.34
CA ILE A 49 -0.58 -6.53 6.64
C ILE A 49 -0.86 -5.47 5.57
N ILE A 50 -0.65 -4.19 5.88
CA ILE A 50 -0.81 -3.08 4.92
C ILE A 50 0.15 -3.24 3.74
N GLN A 51 1.42 -3.57 3.98
CA GLN A 51 2.39 -3.79 2.91
C GLN A 51 1.99 -4.95 2.00
N GLU A 52 1.51 -6.03 2.58
CA GLU A 52 1.06 -7.20 1.84
C GLU A 52 -0.19 -6.89 0.99
N ALA A 53 -1.13 -6.11 1.52
CA ALA A 53 -2.29 -5.64 0.76
C ALA A 53 -1.88 -4.76 -0.44
N VAL A 54 -0.94 -3.82 -0.23
CA VAL A 54 -0.39 -2.98 -1.29
C VAL A 54 0.34 -3.81 -2.36
N ARG A 55 1.14 -4.80 -1.94
CA ARG A 55 1.82 -5.72 -2.86
C ARG A 55 0.82 -6.44 -3.76
N ARG A 56 -0.22 -7.04 -3.16
CA ARG A 56 -1.27 -7.76 -3.90
C ARG A 56 -2.04 -6.84 -4.86
N ALA A 57 -2.39 -5.63 -4.42
CA ALA A 57 -3.06 -4.66 -5.28
C ALA A 57 -2.19 -4.26 -6.49
N ASN A 58 -0.89 -4.08 -6.28
CA ASN A 58 0.05 -3.79 -7.37
C ASN A 58 0.19 -4.96 -8.36
N GLU A 59 0.20 -6.20 -7.85
CA GLU A 59 0.23 -7.41 -8.68
C GLU A 59 -1.03 -7.55 -9.53
N GLU A 60 -2.21 -7.35 -8.93
CA GLU A 60 -3.48 -7.32 -9.64
C GLU A 60 -3.47 -6.25 -10.73
N HIS A 61 -3.04 -5.04 -10.40
CA HIS A 61 -2.94 -3.94 -11.36
C HIS A 61 -2.00 -4.27 -12.53
N ALA A 62 -0.84 -4.89 -12.26
CA ALA A 62 0.11 -5.28 -13.29
C ALA A 62 -0.48 -6.34 -14.25
N VAL A 63 -1.20 -7.33 -13.72
CA VAL A 63 -1.92 -8.34 -14.53
C VAL A 63 -2.97 -7.67 -15.42
N LEU A 64 -3.77 -6.76 -14.85
CA LEU A 64 -4.80 -6.04 -15.62
C LEU A 64 -4.18 -5.20 -16.75
N MET A 65 -3.08 -4.51 -16.49
CA MET A 65 -2.39 -3.72 -17.52
C MET A 65 -1.78 -4.58 -18.62
N ALA A 66 -1.19 -5.73 -18.28
CA ALA A 66 -0.67 -6.68 -19.26
C ALA A 66 -1.78 -7.23 -20.18
N VAL A 67 -2.96 -7.55 -19.61
CA VAL A 67 -4.12 -8.00 -20.39
C VAL A 67 -4.58 -6.91 -21.35
N LEU A 68 -4.67 -5.65 -20.91
CA LEU A 68 -5.05 -4.54 -21.78
C LEU A 68 -4.04 -4.32 -22.90
N ALA A 69 -2.73 -4.36 -22.60
CA ALA A 69 -1.68 -4.23 -23.60
C ALA A 69 -1.74 -5.35 -24.66
N SER A 70 -2.07 -6.59 -24.26
CA SER A 70 -2.22 -7.72 -25.18
C SER A 70 -3.48 -7.66 -26.06
N ARG A 71 -4.45 -6.81 -25.70
CA ARG A 71 -5.72 -6.62 -26.42
C ARG A 71 -5.72 -5.40 -27.34
N LEU A 72 -4.74 -4.50 -27.23
CA LEU A 72 -4.57 -3.48 -28.26
C LEU A 72 -4.17 -4.18 -29.57
N PRO A 73 -4.91 -4.00 -30.67
CA PRO A 73 -4.45 -4.48 -31.95
C PRO A 73 -3.10 -3.82 -32.23
N ALA A 74 -2.11 -4.61 -32.65
CA ALA A 74 -0.91 -4.06 -33.25
C ALA A 74 -1.39 -3.07 -34.31
N ALA A 75 -1.04 -1.79 -34.16
CA ALA A 75 -1.34 -0.80 -35.18
C ALA A 75 -0.81 -1.38 -36.48
N ASP A 76 -1.73 -1.76 -37.36
CA ASP A 76 -1.44 -2.43 -38.61
C ASP A 76 -0.34 -1.61 -39.27
N GLU A 77 0.77 -2.27 -39.54
CA GLU A 77 1.84 -1.76 -40.36
C GLU A 77 1.23 -1.56 -41.74
N VAL A 78 0.55 -0.42 -41.97
CA VAL A 78 0.11 0.01 -43.29
C VAL A 78 1.37 0.42 -44.04
N THR A 79 2.11 -0.61 -44.43
CA THR A 79 2.90 -0.61 -45.63
C THR A 79 1.91 -0.55 -46.77
N ALA A 80 1.74 0.63 -47.35
CA ALA A 80 1.28 0.73 -48.73
C ALA A 80 2.46 1.22 -49.59
N PRO A 81 2.89 0.44 -50.59
CA PRO A 81 3.97 0.75 -51.51
C PRO A 81 3.46 1.56 -52.72
N GLY A 82 4.37 2.27 -53.39
CA GLY A 82 4.19 2.77 -54.76
C GLY A 82 4.05 4.27 -54.88
#